data_AF-A0A951I8S2-F1
#
_entry.id   AF-A0A951I8S2-F1
#
_cell.length_a   1.000
_cell.length_b   1.000
_cell.length_c   1.000
_cell.angle_alpha   90.00
_cell.angle_beta   90.00
_cell.angle_gamma   90.00
#
_symmetry.space_group_name_H-M   'P 1'
#
loop_
_entity.id
_entity.type
_entity.pdbx_description
1 polymer ?
#
loop_
_entity_poly.entity_id
_entity_poly.type
_entity_poly.pdbx_seq_one_letter_code
_entity_poly.pdbx_strand_id
1 'polypeptide(L)' 'MHAMDPGWYEQFHQELEALDKETIEVDGKQLKPSQCYHIGVDPTHILFNTNCPSGLRDKINEILERYHFK' A
#
# COMPACT_ATOMS: atom_id res chain seq x y z
N MET A 1 -6.11 16.63 15.92
CA MET A 1 -5.02 16.53 14.94
C MET A 1 -4.03 15.54 15.52
N HIS A 2 -4.07 14.26 15.12
CA HIS A 2 -3.07 13.31 15.57
C HIS A 2 -1.74 13.76 14.97
N ALA A 3 -0.79 14.12 15.84
CA ALA A 3 0.58 14.36 15.45
C ALA A 3 1.11 13.04 14.91
N MET A 4 1.03 12.90 13.59
CA MET A 4 1.62 11.84 12.81
C MET A 4 3.11 11.77 13.19
N ASP A 5 3.48 10.76 13.98
CA ASP A 5 4.85 10.50 14.44
C ASP A 5 5.84 10.60 13.26
N PRO A 6 6.87 11.47 13.30
CA PRO A 6 7.68 11.75 12.11
C PRO A 6 8.33 10.50 11.48
N GLY A 7 8.42 9.37 12.19
CA GLY A 7 8.90 8.09 11.65
C GLY A 7 7.85 7.17 11.02
N TRP A 8 6.54 7.41 11.19
CA TRP A 8 5.51 6.47 10.69
C TRP A 8 5.54 6.35 9.17
N TYR A 9 5.84 7.43 8.46
CA TYR A 9 5.88 7.44 7.00
C TYR A 9 7.01 6.55 6.49
N GLU A 10 8.17 6.59 7.14
CA GLU A 10 9.31 5.75 6.80
C GLU A 10 9.01 4.27 7.07
N GLN A 11 8.38 3.95 8.21
CA GLN A 11 7.97 2.57 8.52
C GLN A 11 6.90 2.04 7.55
N PHE A 12 5.91 2.86 7.23
CA PHE A 12 4.89 2.55 6.24
C PHE A 12 5.50 2.29 4.86
N HIS A 13 6.42 3.14 4.41
CA HIS A 13 7.15 2.92 3.16
C HIS A 13 7.97 1.63 3.19
N GLN A 14 8.63 1.31 4.30
CA GLN A 14 9.38 0.07 4.43
C GLN A 14 8.49 -1.18 4.35
N GLU A 15 7.30 -1.18 4.96
CA GLU A 15 6.36 -2.31 4.84
C GLU A 15 5.85 -2.47 3.40
N LEU A 16 5.59 -1.36 2.71
CA LEU A 16 5.20 -1.37 1.30
C LEU A 16 6.33 -1.84 0.37
N GLU A 17 7.57 -1.45 0.66
CA GLU A 17 8.76 -1.96 -0.05
C GLU A 17 8.99 -3.45 0.23
N ALA A 18 8.71 -3.92 1.45
CA ALA A 18 8.76 -5.33 1.77
C ALA A 18 7.73 -6.13 0.97
N LEU A 19 6.51 -5.60 0.82
CA LEU A 19 5.50 -6.10 -0.09
C LEU A 19 6.01 -6.12 -1.54
N ASP A 20 6.72 -5.10 -1.99
CA ASP A 20 7.22 -5.02 -3.37
C ASP A 20 8.26 -6.10 -3.73
N LYS A 21 8.84 -6.76 -2.73
CA LYS A 21 9.69 -7.94 -2.92
C LYS A 21 8.89 -9.19 -3.25
N GLU A 22 7.59 -9.20 -2.95
CA GLU A 22 6.68 -10.24 -3.39
C GLU A 22 6.22 -9.95 -4.82
N THR A 23 6.24 -10.94 -5.70
CA THR A 23 5.68 -10.81 -7.05
C THR A 23 4.21 -11.17 -7.02
N ILE A 24 3.36 -10.30 -7.56
CA ILE A 24 1.92 -10.58 -7.72
C ILE A 24 1.63 -10.96 -9.16
N GLU A 25 0.62 -11.81 -9.35
CA GLU A 25 0.08 -12.09 -10.68
C GLU A 25 -1.17 -11.24 -10.91
N VAL A 26 -1.17 -10.48 -12.01
CA VAL A 26 -2.28 -9.64 -12.45
C VAL A 26 -2.52 -9.92 -13.93
N ASP A 27 -3.70 -10.44 -14.26
CA ASP A 27 -4.06 -10.74 -15.66
C ASP A 27 -3.03 -11.67 -16.36
N GLY A 28 -2.49 -12.65 -15.62
CA GLY A 28 -1.45 -13.57 -16.10
C GLY A 28 -0.05 -12.94 -16.26
N LYS A 29 0.15 -11.70 -15.79
CA LYS A 29 1.44 -11.02 -15.77
C LYS A 29 1.97 -10.89 -14.35
N GLN A 30 3.25 -11.22 -14.20
CA GLN A 30 3.96 -10.98 -12.94
C GLN A 30 4.34 -9.51 -12.83
N LEU A 31 3.78 -8.83 -11.85
CA LEU A 31 4.01 -7.42 -11.57
C LEU A 31 4.47 -7.23 -10.13
N LYS A 32 5.09 -6.08 -9.92
CA LYS A 32 5.39 -5.58 -8.58
C LYS A 32 4.12 -5.01 -7.95
N PRO A 33 3.85 -5.29 -6.67
CA PRO A 33 2.76 -4.69 -5.91
C PRO A 33 2.66 -3.17 -6.04
N SER A 34 3.78 -2.45 -6.02
CA SER A 34 3.82 -0.99 -6.20
C SER A 34 3.24 -0.51 -7.54
N GLN A 35 3.16 -1.35 -8.57
CA GLN A 35 2.52 -1.01 -9.84
C GLN A 35 0.99 -1.13 -9.80
N CYS A 36 0.46 -1.66 -8.70
CA CYS A 36 -0.93 -2.03 -8.54
C CYS A 36 -1.72 -1.00 -7.72
N TYR A 37 -1.03 -0.15 -6.97
CA TYR A 37 -1.62 0.89 -6.14
C TYR A 37 -0.83 2.21 -6.25
N HIS A 38 -1.49 3.30 -5.90
CA HIS A 38 -0.89 4.63 -5.83
C HIS A 38 -1.27 5.28 -4.51
N ILE A 39 -0.32 5.95 -3.85
CA ILE A 39 -0.52 6.62 -2.57
C ILE A 39 -0.47 8.12 -2.80
N GLY A 40 -1.62 8.78 -2.70
CA GLY A 40 -1.69 10.24 -2.63
C GLY A 40 -1.50 10.70 -1.19
N VAL A 41 -0.91 11.87 -0.96
CA VAL A 41 -0.56 12.38 0.40
C VAL A 41 -1.35 13.62 0.83
N ASP A 42 -2.35 14.08 0.09
CA ASP A 42 -3.15 15.26 0.46
C ASP A 42 -4.59 15.20 -0.11
N PRO A 43 -5.61 14.75 0.68
CA PRO A 43 -5.50 13.95 1.91
C PRO A 43 -4.87 12.59 1.60
N THR A 44 -4.26 11.91 2.57
CA THR A 44 -3.62 10.63 2.28
C THR A 44 -4.63 9.55 1.89
N HIS A 45 -4.49 8.98 0.70
CA HIS A 45 -5.41 7.99 0.17
C HIS A 45 -4.67 6.98 -0.72
N ILE A 46 -5.18 5.74 -0.78
CA ILE A 46 -4.69 4.72 -1.69
C ILE A 46 -5.68 4.50 -2.82
N LEU A 47 -5.19 4.59 -4.04
CA LEU A 47 -5.91 4.22 -5.26
C LEU A 47 -5.38 2.88 -5.74
N PHE A 48 -6.26 1.89 -5.83
CA PHE A 48 -5.93 0.60 -6.42
C PHE A 48 -6.30 0.59 -7.90
N ASN A 49 -5.44 0.01 -8.72
CA ASN A 49 -5.76 -0.25 -10.11
C ASN A 49 -6.89 -1.28 -10.21
N THR A 50 -7.69 -1.22 -11.28
CA THR A 50 -8.90 -2.06 -11.45
C THR A 50 -8.60 -3.55 -11.41
N ASN A 51 -7.44 -3.97 -11.91
CA ASN A 51 -7.01 -5.37 -11.96
C ASN A 51 -6.21 -5.80 -10.72
N CYS A 52 -6.20 -5.00 -9.67
CA CYS A 52 -5.37 -5.32 -8.51
C CYS A 52 -5.94 -6.53 -7.75
N PRO A 53 -5.12 -7.56 -7.44
CA PRO A 53 -5.61 -8.78 -6.84
C PRO A 53 -6.11 -8.49 -5.43
N SER A 54 -7.27 -9.02 -5.08
CA SER A 54 -7.92 -8.80 -3.79
C SER A 54 -6.99 -9.12 -2.62
N GLY A 55 -6.21 -10.19 -2.71
CA GLY A 55 -5.23 -10.54 -1.67
C GLY A 55 -4.15 -9.47 -1.42
N LEU A 56 -3.73 -8.72 -2.45
CA LEU A 56 -2.82 -7.58 -2.23
C LEU A 56 -3.55 -6.40 -1.60
N ARG A 57 -4.79 -6.18 -2.03
CA ARG A 57 -5.65 -5.09 -1.54
C ARG A 57 -5.93 -5.24 -0.04
N ASP A 58 -6.23 -6.45 0.42
CA ASP A 58 -6.40 -6.79 1.84
C ASP A 58 -5.11 -6.55 2.64
N LYS A 59 -3.94 -7.00 2.15
CA LYS A 59 -2.65 -6.74 2.83
C LYS A 59 -2.37 -5.23 2.97
N ILE A 60 -2.61 -4.45 1.92
CA ILE A 60 -2.39 -2.99 1.96
C ILE A 60 -3.38 -2.30 2.89
N ASN A 61 -4.66 -2.72 2.88
CA ASN A 61 -5.64 -2.20 3.83
C ASN A 61 -5.26 -2.50 5.28
N GLU A 62 -4.77 -3.71 5.57
CA GLU A 62 -4.29 -4.07 6.91
C GLU A 62 -3.13 -3.17 7.36
N ILE A 63 -2.19 -2.88 6.45
CA ILE A 63 -1.10 -1.92 6.71
C ILE A 63 -1.68 -0.54 6.98
N LEU A 64 -2.57 -0.03 6.12
CA LEU A 64 -3.21 1.28 6.31
C LEU A 64 -3.93 1.42 7.65
N GLU A 65 -4.63 0.38 8.08
CA GLU A 65 -5.33 0.35 9.37
C GLU A 65 -4.35 0.46 10.55
N ARG A 66 -3.18 -0.20 10.47
CA ARG A 66 -2.13 -0.10 11.50
C ARG A 66 -1.59 1.32 11.66
N TYR A 67 -1.48 2.07 10.57
CA TYR A 67 -1.01 3.46 10.60
C TYR A 67 -2.14 4.48 10.82
N HIS A 68 -3.34 4.04 11.22
CA HIS A 68 -4.47 4.91 11.55
C HIS A 68 -4.84 5.90 10.44
N PHE A 69 -4.77 5.47 9.17
CA PHE A 69 -5.39 6.23 8.09
C PHE A 69 -6.92 6.24 8.27
N LYS A 70 -7.45 7.33 8.82
CA LYS A 70 -8.89 7.53 9.07
C LYS A 70 -9.31 8.94 8.68
#